data_AF-A7TBM9-F1
#
_entry.id   AF-A7TBM9-F1
#
_cell.length_a   1.000
_cell.length_b   1.000
_cell.length_c   1.000
_cell.angle_alpha   90.00
_cell.angle_beta   90.00
_cell.angle_gamma   90.00
#
_symmetry.space_group_name_H-M   'P 1'
#
loop_
_entity.id
_entity.type
_entity.pdbx_description
1 polymer ?
#
loop_
_entity_poly.entity_id
_entity_poly.type
_entity_poly.pdbx_seq_one_letter_code
_entity_poly.pdbx_strand_id
1 'polypeptide(L)'
;MAQVDGVKQDWVLQLTTVTVEMAQVDGVEQDWVLQLTTVTVEMAQVDGVEQDWVLQLTTVTVEMAQVDGVEQDWVLQLTTVTVEMAQVDGVEQDWVLQLTTVTVEMAQVDGVEQDWVLQLTTVTVEMAQVDGVEQDWVLQLTTVTVEMAQVDGVKQD
;
A
#
# COMPACT_ATOMS: atom_id res chain seq x y z
N MET A 1 25.33 -3.81 -6.07
CA MET A 1 23.93 -4.04 -6.48
C MET A 1 23.69 -3.22 -7.74
N ALA A 2 22.82 -3.70 -8.63
CA ALA A 2 22.50 -3.01 -9.88
C ALA A 2 21.28 -2.14 -9.61
N GLN A 3 21.40 -0.85 -9.91
CA GLN A 3 20.28 0.07 -9.95
C GLN A 3 19.37 -0.33 -11.12
N VAL A 4 18.06 -0.36 -10.90
CA VAL A 4 17.06 -0.65 -11.94
C VAL A 4 16.37 0.66 -12.29
N ASP A 5 16.57 1.11 -13.53
CA ASP A 5 16.05 2.40 -14.00
C ASP A 5 15.06 2.21 -15.15
N GLY A 6 13.90 2.86 -15.09
CA GLY A 6 13.00 3.04 -16.25
C GLY A 6 12.36 1.75 -16.77
N VAL A 7 11.86 0.91 -15.86
CA VAL A 7 11.29 -0.40 -16.22
C VAL A 7 9.76 -0.36 -16.17
N LYS A 8 9.13 -0.79 -17.26
CA LYS A 8 7.70 -1.09 -17.33
C LYS A 8 7.48 -2.58 -17.55
N GLN A 9 6.70 -3.26 -16.71
CA GLN A 9 6.34 -4.67 -16.94
C GLN A 9 4.92 -4.97 -16.46
N ASP A 10 4.28 -5.91 -17.16
CA ASP A 10 2.94 -6.36 -16.83
C ASP A 10 2.98 -7.88 -16.58
N TRP A 11 2.34 -8.30 -15.49
CA TRP A 11 2.35 -9.69 -15.03
C TRP A 11 0.94 -10.22 -14.81
N VAL A 12 0.69 -11.42 -15.32
CA VAL A 12 -0.52 -12.19 -15.03
C VAL A 12 -0.11 -13.57 -14.55
N LEU A 13 -0.31 -13.86 -13.26
CA LEU A 13 0.17 -15.09 -12.63
C LEU A 13 -0.92 -15.84 -11.88
N GLN A 14 -0.85 -17.17 -11.96
CA GLN A 14 -1.62 -18.11 -11.13
C GLN A 14 -0.62 -19.04 -10.42
N LEU A 15 -0.32 -18.73 -9.16
CA LEU A 15 0.64 -19.41 -8.27
C LEU A 15 0.01 -19.51 -6.87
N THR A 16 0.66 -20.17 -5.92
CA THR A 16 0.19 -20.18 -4.53
C THR A 16 0.70 -18.96 -3.76
N THR A 17 1.93 -18.54 -4.06
CA THR A 17 2.64 -17.47 -3.36
C THR A 17 3.46 -16.68 -4.35
N VAL A 18 3.49 -15.36 -4.18
CA VAL A 18 4.39 -14.44 -4.87
C VAL A 18 5.11 -13.59 -3.84
N THR A 19 6.41 -13.40 -4.04
CA THR A 19 7.23 -12.47 -3.29
C THR A 19 7.89 -11.53 -4.30
N VAL A 20 7.69 -10.23 -4.11
CA VAL A 20 8.31 -9.17 -4.89
C VAL A 20 9.22 -8.38 -3.96
N GLU A 21 10.52 -8.37 -4.27
CA GLU A 21 11.52 -7.62 -3.51
C GLU A 21 12.19 -6.63 -4.46
N MET A 22 12.10 -5.34 -4.14
CA MET A 22 12.71 -4.26 -4.90
C MET A 22 13.61 -3.43 -4.00
N ALA A 23 14.85 -3.21 -4.45
CA ALA A 23 15.79 -2.38 -3.72
C ALA A 23 16.63 -1.54 -4.68
N GLN A 24 16.81 -0.25 -4.36
CA GLN A 24 17.62 0.68 -5.16
C GLN A 24 17.07 0.85 -6.58
N VAL A 25 15.79 1.24 -6.65
CA VAL A 25 15.02 1.35 -7.90
C VAL A 25 14.68 2.82 -8.15
N ASP A 26 14.75 3.24 -9.41
CA ASP A 26 14.36 4.59 -9.86
C ASP A 26 13.45 4.47 -11.10
N GLY A 27 12.25 5.03 -11.05
CA GLY A 27 11.36 5.12 -12.22
C GLY A 27 10.86 3.75 -12.69
N VAL A 28 9.99 3.09 -11.90
CA VAL A 28 9.41 1.79 -12.26
C VAL A 28 7.89 1.82 -12.29
N GLU A 29 7.33 1.31 -13.37
CA GLU A 29 5.90 1.07 -13.55
C GLU A 29 5.66 -0.44 -13.60
N GLN A 30 4.74 -0.99 -12.81
CA GLN A 30 4.33 -2.39 -12.99
C GLN A 30 2.84 -2.62 -12.79
N ASP A 31 2.30 -3.49 -13.62
CA ASP A 31 0.91 -3.92 -13.51
C ASP A 31 0.84 -5.41 -13.18
N TRP A 32 0.08 -5.77 -12.15
CA TRP A 32 -0.02 -7.14 -11.66
C TRP A 32 -1.47 -7.60 -11.55
N VAL A 33 -1.77 -8.74 -12.17
CA VAL A 33 -3.04 -9.45 -11.98
C VAL A 33 -2.76 -10.83 -11.43
N LEU A 34 -3.13 -11.08 -10.18
CA LEU A 34 -2.77 -12.30 -9.46
C LEU A 34 -3.98 -13.02 -8.85
N GLN A 35 -3.98 -14.35 -8.99
CA GLN A 35 -4.91 -15.27 -8.30
C GLN A 35 -4.14 -16.35 -7.54
N LEU A 36 -3.89 -16.11 -6.25
CA LEU A 36 -2.94 -16.84 -5.39
C LEU A 36 -3.49 -16.95 -3.95
N THR A 37 -2.73 -17.51 -3.02
CA THR A 37 -3.08 -17.48 -1.59
C THR A 37 -2.44 -16.29 -0.88
N THR A 38 -1.17 -16.00 -1.18
CA THR A 38 -0.38 -15.01 -0.45
C THR A 38 0.50 -14.19 -1.38
N VAL A 39 0.56 -12.87 -1.13
CA VAL A 39 1.54 -11.96 -1.75
C VAL A 39 2.30 -11.24 -0.65
N THR A 40 3.62 -11.14 -0.84
CA THR A 40 4.49 -10.28 -0.03
C THR A 40 5.23 -9.35 -0.97
N VAL A 41 5.15 -8.04 -0.71
CA VAL A 41 5.87 -7.00 -1.44
C VAL A 41 6.77 -6.27 -0.46
N GLU A 42 8.06 -6.23 -0.73
CA GLU A 42 9.06 -5.51 0.06
C GLU A 42 9.79 -4.52 -0.85
N MET A 43 9.75 -3.24 -0.49
CA MET A 43 10.42 -2.17 -1.23
C MET A 43 11.33 -1.36 -0.31
N ALA A 44 12.58 -1.15 -0.75
CA ALA A 44 13.56 -0.39 0.01
C ALA A 44 14.40 0.54 -0.89
N GLN A 45 14.54 1.82 -0.52
CA GLN A 45 15.36 2.77 -1.31
C GLN A 45 14.84 2.88 -2.74
N VAL A 46 13.59 3.32 -2.87
CA VAL A 46 12.89 3.41 -4.14
C VAL A 46 12.50 4.86 -4.40
N ASP A 47 12.69 5.32 -5.63
CA ASP A 47 12.30 6.66 -6.10
C ASP A 47 11.43 6.51 -7.36
N GLY A 48 10.27 7.16 -7.40
CA GLY A 48 9.40 7.20 -8.58
C GLY A 48 8.86 5.83 -8.98
N VAL A 49 7.87 5.30 -8.24
CA VAL A 49 7.25 4.01 -8.55
C VAL A 49 5.74 4.07 -8.65
N GLU A 50 5.23 3.60 -9.78
CA GLU A 50 3.81 3.39 -10.04
C GLU A 50 3.54 1.88 -10.06
N GLN A 51 2.53 1.39 -9.33
CA GLN A 51 2.10 0.01 -9.49
C GLN A 51 0.59 -0.15 -9.40
N ASP A 52 0.06 -0.98 -10.29
CA ASP A 52 -1.33 -1.38 -10.29
C ASP A 52 -1.44 -2.85 -9.92
N TRP A 53 -2.29 -3.16 -8.94
CA TRP A 53 -2.48 -4.51 -8.43
C TRP A 53 -3.95 -4.90 -8.43
N VAL A 54 -4.26 -5.99 -9.11
CA VAL A 54 -5.57 -6.65 -9.07
C VAL A 54 -5.41 -8.05 -8.50
N LEU A 55 -5.88 -8.24 -7.26
CA LEU A 55 -5.61 -9.44 -6.48
C LEU A 55 -6.88 -10.16 -6.01
N GLN A 56 -6.93 -11.47 -6.21
CA GLN A 56 -7.91 -12.38 -5.60
C GLN A 56 -7.19 -13.47 -4.80
N LEU A 57 -6.98 -13.25 -3.50
CA LEU A 57 -6.09 -14.05 -2.65
C LEU A 57 -6.61 -14.15 -1.21
N THR A 58 -5.84 -14.74 -0.29
CA THR A 58 -6.18 -14.76 1.15
C THR A 58 -5.50 -13.63 1.91
N THR A 59 -4.21 -13.40 1.64
CA THR A 59 -3.37 -12.47 2.43
C THR A 59 -2.43 -11.66 1.54
N VAL A 60 -2.31 -10.37 1.84
CA VAL A 60 -1.30 -9.47 1.27
C VAL A 60 -0.54 -8.81 2.40
N THR A 61 0.78 -8.76 2.26
CA THR A 61 1.68 -7.98 3.11
C THR A 61 2.51 -7.06 2.22
N VAL A 62 2.50 -5.77 2.53
CA VAL A 62 3.31 -4.76 1.84
C VAL A 62 4.17 -4.05 2.88
N GLU A 63 5.48 -4.05 2.66
CA GLU A 63 6.45 -3.35 3.48
C GLU A 63 7.24 -2.38 2.60
N MET A 64 7.25 -1.09 2.98
CA MET A 64 7.95 -0.03 2.24
C MET A 64 8.84 0.77 3.19
N ALA A 65 10.11 0.94 2.81
CA ALA A 65 11.08 1.69 3.60
C ALA A 65 11.95 2.60 2.73
N GLN A 66 12.12 3.87 3.12
CA GLN A 66 12.96 4.83 2.39
C GLN A 66 12.51 4.98 0.95
N VAL A 67 11.29 5.47 0.78
CA VAL A 67 10.60 5.53 -0.51
C VAL A 67 10.24 6.99 -0.79
N ASP A 68 10.42 7.44 -2.03
CA ASP A 68 10.07 8.80 -2.49
C ASP A 68 9.24 8.68 -3.78
N GLY A 69 8.12 9.39 -3.86
CA GLY A 69 7.27 9.44 -5.05
C GLY A 69 6.69 8.08 -5.45
N VAL A 70 5.67 7.63 -4.72
CA VAL A 70 4.99 6.36 -5.01
C VAL A 70 3.51 6.51 -5.19
N GLU A 71 3.03 6.00 -6.33
CA GLU A 71 1.61 5.86 -6.64
C GLU A 71 1.29 4.36 -6.67
N GLN A 72 0.25 3.92 -5.97
CA GLN A 72 -0.23 2.55 -6.10
C GLN A 72 -1.73 2.45 -6.11
N ASP A 73 -2.23 1.66 -7.05
CA ASP A 73 -3.64 1.32 -7.12
C ASP A 73 -3.84 -0.16 -6.79
N TRP A 74 -4.72 -0.42 -5.83
CA TRP A 74 -4.98 -1.75 -5.34
C TRP A 74 -6.46 -2.10 -5.41
N VAL A 75 -6.78 -3.13 -6.17
CA VAL A 75 -8.12 -3.74 -6.21
C VAL A 75 -8.06 -5.14 -5.63
N LEU A 76 -8.58 -5.29 -4.42
CA LEU A 76 -8.38 -6.50 -3.61
C LEU A 76 -9.69 -7.19 -3.22
N GLN A 77 -9.74 -8.50 -3.46
CA GLN A 77 -10.75 -9.41 -2.88
C GLN A 77 -10.04 -10.50 -2.09
N LEU A 78 -9.91 -10.31 -0.77
CA LEU A 78 -9.08 -11.12 0.12
C LEU A 78 -9.65 -11.27 1.53
N THR A 79 -8.91 -11.92 2.43
CA THR A 79 -9.27 -12.00 3.86
C THR A 79 -8.55 -10.92 4.68
N THR A 80 -7.25 -10.75 4.45
CA THR A 80 -6.39 -9.88 5.27
C THR A 80 -5.41 -9.08 4.42
N VAL A 81 -5.23 -7.81 4.77
CA VAL A 81 -4.17 -6.93 4.25
C VAL A 81 -3.39 -6.33 5.43
N THR A 82 -2.07 -6.32 5.30
CA THR A 82 -1.16 -5.58 6.18
C THR A 82 -0.27 -4.69 5.32
N VAL A 83 -0.23 -3.40 5.65
CA VAL A 83 0.64 -2.42 5.00
C VAL A 83 1.47 -1.75 6.08
N GLU A 84 2.79 -1.77 5.91
CA GLU A 84 3.75 -1.09 6.77
C GLU A 84 4.60 -0.14 5.93
N MET A 85 4.64 1.13 6.31
CA MET A 85 5.39 2.18 5.62
C MET A 85 6.27 2.95 6.60
N ALA A 86 7.55 3.11 6.26
CA ALA A 86 8.52 3.82 7.08
C ALA A 86 9.41 4.74 6.23
N GLN A 87 9.58 6.00 6.65
CA GLN A 87 10.45 6.96 5.96
C GLN A 87 10.03 7.13 4.50
N VAL A 88 8.80 7.59 4.30
CA VAL A 88 8.24 7.76 2.96
C VAL A 88 7.89 9.23 2.70
N ASP A 89 8.15 9.72 1.50
CA ASP A 89 7.79 11.07 1.04
C ASP A 89 7.00 10.95 -0.26
N GLY A 90 5.89 11.69 -0.38
CA GLY A 90 5.07 11.73 -1.60
C GLY A 90 4.45 10.37 -1.96
N VAL A 91 3.39 9.99 -1.24
CA VAL A 91 2.65 8.74 -1.47
C VAL A 91 1.21 9.02 -1.85
N GLU A 92 0.78 8.48 -2.98
CA GLU A 92 -0.62 8.38 -3.35
C GLU A 92 -0.99 6.88 -3.35
N GLN A 93 -2.09 6.52 -2.68
CA GLN A 93 -2.62 5.15 -2.81
C GLN A 93 -4.13 5.15 -2.91
N ASP A 94 -4.62 4.39 -3.88
CA ASP A 94 -6.03 4.12 -4.05
C ASP A 94 -6.31 2.65 -3.75
N TRP A 95 -7.23 2.41 -2.83
CA TRP A 95 -7.57 1.06 -2.38
C TRP A 95 -9.05 0.79 -2.53
N VAL A 96 -9.38 -0.23 -3.32
CA VAL A 96 -10.72 -0.80 -3.42
C VAL A 96 -10.72 -2.20 -2.84
N LEU A 97 -11.29 -2.35 -1.64
CA LEU A 97 -11.17 -3.56 -0.85
C LEU A 97 -12.52 -4.20 -0.51
N GLN A 98 -12.58 -5.51 -0.72
CA GLN A 98 -13.60 -6.39 -0.13
C GLN A 98 -12.88 -7.46 0.70
N LEU A 99 -12.79 -7.26 2.02
CA LEU A 99 -11.98 -8.08 2.92
C LEU A 99 -12.62 -8.31 4.30
N THR A 100 -11.95 -9.09 5.14
CA THR A 100 -12.31 -9.20 6.56
C THR A 100 -11.56 -8.16 7.39
N THR A 101 -10.25 -8.05 7.20
CA THR A 101 -9.37 -7.22 8.05
C THR A 101 -8.35 -6.44 7.23
N VAL A 102 -8.13 -5.19 7.61
CA VAL A 102 -7.03 -4.34 7.13
C VAL A 102 -6.27 -3.78 8.33
N THR A 103 -4.94 -3.84 8.26
CA THR A 103 -4.04 -3.12 9.16
C THR A 103 -3.11 -2.25 8.32
N VAL A 104 -3.02 -0.97 8.67
CA VAL A 104 -2.07 -0.03 8.07
C VAL A 104 -1.26 0.62 9.16
N GLU A 105 0.07 0.54 9.06
CA GLU A 105 1.01 1.20 9.96
C GLU A 105 1.92 2.13 9.17
N MET A 106 1.99 3.39 9.59
CA MET A 106 2.80 4.42 8.94
C MET A 106 3.67 5.16 9.95
N ALA A 107 4.96 5.28 9.66
CA ALA A 107 5.91 5.99 10.50
C ALA A 107 6.83 6.90 9.68
N GLN A 108 7.00 8.15 10.11
CA GLN A 108 7.91 9.11 9.45
C GLN A 108 7.51 9.32 7.99
N VAL A 109 6.30 9.81 7.77
CA VAL A 109 5.76 10.00 6.41
C VAL A 109 5.44 11.48 6.16
N ASP A 110 5.77 12.00 4.98
CA ASP A 110 5.42 13.35 4.54
C ASP A 110 4.65 13.25 3.20
N GLY A 111 3.60 14.05 3.03
CA GLY A 111 2.83 14.11 1.79
C GLY A 111 2.15 12.78 1.42
N VAL A 112 1.05 12.45 2.10
CA VAL A 112 0.29 11.23 1.85
C VAL A 112 -1.13 11.56 1.42
N GLU A 113 -1.54 11.06 0.26
CA GLU A 113 -2.93 11.03 -0.18
C GLU A 113 -3.40 9.56 -0.20
N GLN A 114 -4.55 9.28 0.40
CA GLN A 114 -5.12 7.93 0.40
C GLN A 114 -6.62 7.95 0.18
N ASP A 115 -7.07 7.23 -0.85
CA ASP A 115 -8.48 7.01 -1.08
C ASP A 115 -8.86 5.55 -0.83
N TRP A 116 -9.79 5.33 0.10
CA TRP A 116 -10.20 4.00 0.51
C TRP A 116 -11.68 3.76 0.22
N VAL A 117 -11.98 2.75 -0.59
CA VAL A 117 -13.33 2.20 -0.75
C VAL A 117 -13.38 0.81 -0.13
N LEU A 118 -13.99 0.72 1.06
CA LEU A 118 -13.88 -0.45 1.93
C LEU A 118 -15.23 -1.10 2.21
N GLN A 119 -15.33 -2.40 1.94
CA GLN A 119 -16.34 -3.29 2.51
C GLN A 119 -15.64 -4.33 3.38
N LEU A 120 -15.57 -4.07 4.70
CA LEU A 120 -14.76 -4.89 5.61
C LEU A 120 -15.47 -5.19 6.93
N THR A 121 -14.91 -6.13 7.68
CA THR A 121 -15.31 -6.31 9.09
C THR A 121 -14.54 -5.35 9.98
N THR A 122 -13.21 -5.29 9.82
CA THR A 122 -12.31 -4.54 10.72
C THR A 122 -11.25 -3.76 9.95
N VAL A 123 -11.02 -2.52 10.37
CA VAL A 123 -9.87 -1.70 9.96
C VAL A 123 -9.12 -1.23 11.20
N THR A 124 -7.79 -1.32 11.15
CA THR A 124 -6.88 -0.67 12.09
C THR A 124 -5.90 0.19 11.32
N VAL A 125 -5.75 1.44 11.71
CA VAL A 125 -4.72 2.35 11.18
C VAL A 125 -3.92 2.95 12.32
N GLU A 126 -2.60 2.85 12.24
CA GLU A 126 -1.65 3.48 13.16
C GLU A 126 -0.73 4.42 12.38
N MET A 127 -0.65 5.68 12.84
CA MET A 127 0.17 6.71 12.22
C MET A 127 1.04 7.41 13.27
N ALA A 128 2.34 7.50 13.00
CA ALA A 128 3.31 8.17 13.86
C ALA A 128 4.25 9.09 13.06
N GLN A 129 4.41 10.35 13.50
CA GLN A 129 5.32 11.30 12.84
C GLN A 129 4.94 11.51 11.37
N VAL A 130 3.73 11.97 11.13
CA VAL A 130 3.21 12.16 9.77
C VAL A 130 2.86 13.64 9.54
N ASP A 131 3.27 14.21 8.41
CA ASP A 131 2.89 15.56 7.96
C ASP A 131 2.19 15.48 6.60
N GLY A 132 1.25 16.40 6.34
CA GLY A 132 0.57 16.52 5.04
C GLY A 132 -0.23 15.27 4.64
N VAL A 133 -1.25 14.90 5.41
CA VAL A 133 -2.11 13.73 5.11
C VAL A 133 -3.48 14.18 4.58
N GLU A 134 -3.88 13.71 3.41
CA GLU A 134 -5.25 13.75 2.91
C GLU A 134 -5.80 12.32 2.82
N GLN A 135 -7.00 12.09 3.36
CA GLN A 135 -7.66 10.78 3.26
C GLN A 135 -9.14 10.93 2.93
N ASP A 136 -9.61 10.18 1.93
CA ASP A 136 -11.03 9.97 1.64
C ASP A 136 -11.41 8.52 1.95
N TRP A 137 -12.57 8.34 2.58
CA TRP A 137 -13.02 7.04 3.08
C TRP A 137 -14.49 6.78 2.74
N VAL A 138 -14.73 5.80 1.88
CA VAL A 138 -16.06 5.22 1.65
C VAL A 138 -16.16 3.87 2.35
N LEU A 139 -16.82 3.86 3.51
CA LEU A 139 -16.79 2.74 4.45
C LEU A 139 -18.12 1.99 4.63
N GLN A 140 -18.07 0.67 4.52
CA GLN A 140 -19.06 -0.26 5.09
C GLN A 140 -18.35 -1.21 6.04
N LEU A 141 -18.37 -0.89 7.33
CA LEU A 141 -17.54 -1.55 8.35
C LEU A 141 -18.33 -1.99 9.57
N THR A 142 -17.79 -3.00 10.26
CA THR A 142 -18.24 -3.35 11.62
C THR A 142 -17.41 -2.61 12.67
N THR A 143 -16.09 -2.51 12.47
CA THR A 143 -15.14 -1.91 13.42
C THR A 143 -14.07 -1.09 12.70
N VAL A 144 -13.76 0.08 13.25
CA VAL A 144 -12.63 0.94 12.86
C VAL A 144 -11.86 1.35 14.11
N THR A 145 -10.54 1.22 14.04
CA THR A 145 -9.61 1.76 15.03
C THR A 145 -8.59 2.64 14.31
N VAL A 146 -8.40 3.87 14.78
CA VAL A 146 -7.39 4.79 14.25
C VAL A 146 -6.59 5.37 15.41
N GLU A 147 -5.28 5.19 15.38
CA GLU A 147 -4.34 5.77 16.33
C GLU A 147 -3.38 6.72 15.61
N MET A 148 -3.23 7.93 16.14
CA MET A 148 -2.40 8.98 15.55
C MET A 148 -1.51 9.61 16.62
N ALA A 149 -0.21 9.71 16.35
CA ALA A 149 0.77 10.35 17.21
C ALA A 149 1.68 11.28 16.42
N GLN A 150 1.80 12.55 16.86
CA GLN A 150 2.66 13.55 16.20
C GLN A 150 2.29 13.71 14.72
N VAL A 151 1.00 13.95 14.46
CA VAL A 151 0.49 14.14 13.10
C VAL A 151 0.09 15.60 12.92
N ASP A 152 0.61 16.24 11.87
CA ASP A 152 0.28 17.60 11.46
C ASP A 152 -0.34 17.57 10.03
N GLY A 153 -1.11 18.60 9.67
CA GLY A 153 -1.61 18.74 8.29
C GLY A 153 -2.75 17.81 7.84
N VAL A 154 -3.41 17.07 8.74
CA VAL A 154 -4.47 16.11 8.38
C VAL A 154 -5.74 16.77 7.84
N LYS A 155 -6.19 16.31 6.67
CA LYS A 155 -7.55 16.51 6.14
C LYS A 155 -8.24 15.16 5.95
N GLN A 156 -9.53 15.10 6.30
CA GLN A 156 -10.38 13.92 6.16
C GLN A 156 -11.74 14.39 5.67
N ASP A 157 -12.25 13.76 4.60
CA ASP A 157 -13.60 13.99 4.06
C ASP A 157 -14.49 12.74 4.16
#